data_AF-A0A9P7CWX2-F1
#
_entry.id   AF-A0A9P7CWX2-F1
#
_cell.length_a   1.000
_cell.length_b   1.000
_cell.length_c   1.000
_cell.angle_alpha   90.00
_cell.angle_beta   90.00
_cell.angle_gamma   90.00
#
_symmetry.space_group_name_H-M   'P 1'
#
loop_
_entity.id
_entity.type
_entity.pdbx_description
1 polymer ?
#
loop_
_entity_poly.entity_id
_entity_poly.type
_entity_poly.pdbx_seq_one_letter_code
_entity_poly.pdbx_strand_id
1 'polypeptide(L)'
;MTMTVAIGFLSLPTELICHILCFLTPRDLCRCAMTCKTTQNAAQSSIHVQYKLELYAQGFTETRTLNSIGVHRRMSSLKRLVTLWQSVFHASTVFEDAVSSIKINFPDLQYMKCGIWWTWDGDNIFIRDCNTNIKLSHSFPRRQQFSQDWLPRSVRSVVLDPIQDLVVVVPFPGICIVTGAEQNRHIFSVEFRLASSMLPHPDSVDASLKCQHSFEESGHYPVNLTQDPAICGDRIVILYYTSNIVGSNVFIQVIDWRKGHAKSYPLRGDIAGFHLVDEQKFVVIDTQGVITLYTLQEHGSPQRRVMYHLQESLVQTSSPATCLLWSHKSLF
;
A
#
# COMPACT_ATOMS: atom_id res chain seq x y z
N MET A 1 -66.52 13.53 -2.13
CA MET A 1 -65.14 13.98 -2.44
C MET A 1 -64.23 12.80 -2.14
N THR A 2 -63.90 11.97 -3.13
CA THR A 2 -63.07 10.77 -2.96
C THR A 2 -61.60 11.18 -2.99
N MET A 3 -60.90 11.08 -1.85
CA MET A 3 -59.44 11.25 -1.82
C MET A 3 -58.79 10.06 -2.51
N THR A 4 -58.26 10.27 -3.71
CA THR A 4 -57.33 9.35 -4.35
C THR A 4 -56.03 9.35 -3.55
N VAL A 5 -55.82 8.30 -2.75
CA VAL A 5 -54.54 8.07 -2.08
C VAL A 5 -53.55 7.63 -3.16
N ALA A 6 -52.60 8.50 -3.49
CA ALA A 6 -51.49 8.14 -4.36
C ALA A 6 -50.64 7.08 -3.67
N ILE A 7 -50.62 5.87 -4.22
CA ILE A 7 -49.73 4.78 -3.78
C ILE A 7 -48.33 5.16 -4.26
N GLY A 8 -47.50 5.65 -3.35
CA GLY A 8 -46.14 6.10 -3.63
C GLY A 8 -45.10 5.18 -3.01
N PHE A 9 -43.83 5.40 -3.34
CA PHE A 9 -42.71 4.66 -2.72
C PHE A 9 -42.75 4.68 -1.18
N LEU A 10 -43.18 5.80 -0.59
CA LEU A 10 -43.28 5.96 0.87
C LEU A 10 -44.45 5.21 1.52
N SER A 11 -45.38 4.65 0.73
CA SER A 11 -46.46 3.79 1.25
C SER A 11 -46.07 2.31 1.26
N LEU A 12 -44.86 1.95 0.83
CA LEU A 12 -44.36 0.58 0.91
C LEU A 12 -44.04 0.19 2.37
N PRO A 13 -44.18 -1.11 2.73
CA PRO A 13 -43.61 -1.65 3.96
C PRO A 13 -42.12 -1.34 4.10
N THR A 14 -41.67 -1.08 5.33
CA THR A 14 -40.28 -0.70 5.64
C THR A 14 -39.26 -1.71 5.09
N GLU A 15 -39.59 -3.01 5.11
CA GLU A 15 -38.75 -4.08 4.60
C GLU A 15 -38.46 -3.92 3.10
N LEU A 16 -39.47 -3.53 2.32
CA LEU A 16 -39.33 -3.28 0.88
C LEU A 16 -38.55 -2.00 0.61
N ILE A 17 -38.77 -0.94 1.39
CA ILE A 17 -37.98 0.29 1.32
C ILE A 17 -36.51 -0.04 1.57
N CYS A 18 -36.20 -0.75 2.65
CA CYS A 18 -34.85 -1.19 3.00
C CYS A 18 -34.21 -2.04 1.91
N HIS A 19 -34.97 -2.97 1.31
CA HIS A 19 -34.48 -3.79 0.20
C HIS A 19 -34.13 -2.94 -1.02
N ILE A 20 -34.98 -1.98 -1.40
CA ILE A 20 -34.72 -1.05 -2.50
C ILE A 20 -33.47 -0.20 -2.22
N LEU A 21 -33.34 0.32 -1.00
CA LEU A 21 -32.17 1.11 -0.58
C LEU A 21 -30.86 0.30 -0.71
N CYS A 22 -30.88 -1.02 -0.50
CA CYS A 22 -29.68 -1.86 -0.63
C CYS A 22 -29.13 -1.93 -2.07
N PHE A 23 -29.95 -1.63 -3.09
CA PHE A 23 -29.50 -1.58 -4.49
C PHE A 23 -28.89 -0.23 -4.88
N LEU A 24 -29.09 0.83 -4.11
CA LEU A 24 -28.54 2.15 -4.40
C LEU A 24 -27.04 2.22 -4.12
N THR A 25 -26.31 3.08 -4.85
CA THR A 25 -24.93 3.40 -4.47
C THR A 25 -24.90 4.06 -3.08
N PRO A 26 -23.81 3.96 -2.29
CA PRO A 26 -23.75 4.62 -0.99
C PRO A 26 -24.03 6.13 -1.05
N ARG A 27 -23.57 6.80 -2.11
CA ARG A 27 -23.83 8.23 -2.36
C ARG A 27 -25.31 8.51 -2.58
N ASP A 28 -25.99 7.71 -3.40
CA ASP A 28 -27.43 7.87 -3.64
C ASP A 28 -28.26 7.50 -2.41
N LEU A 29 -27.80 6.51 -1.64
CA LEU A 29 -28.42 6.12 -0.38
C LEU A 29 -28.39 7.27 0.63
N CYS A 30 -27.24 7.94 0.81
CA CYS A 30 -27.13 9.13 1.65
C CYS A 30 -28.08 10.23 1.18
N ARG A 31 -28.16 10.48 -0.13
CA ARG A 31 -29.10 11.47 -0.70
C ARG A 31 -30.55 11.11 -0.38
N CYS A 32 -30.96 9.86 -0.62
CA CYS A 32 -32.29 9.37 -0.29
C CYS A 32 -32.61 9.52 1.21
N ALA A 33 -31.67 9.19 2.09
CA ALA A 33 -31.84 9.34 3.54
C ALA A 33 -31.96 10.82 3.96
N MET A 34 -31.39 11.77 3.20
CA MET A 34 -31.55 13.21 3.44
C MET A 34 -32.88 13.77 2.90
N THR A 35 -33.56 13.08 1.98
CA THR A 35 -34.80 13.61 1.36
C THR A 35 -36.02 13.56 2.29
N CYS A 36 -36.19 12.50 3.08
CA CYS A 36 -37.34 12.39 3.98
C CYS A 36 -37.06 11.52 5.23
N LYS A 37 -37.85 11.74 6.29
CA LYS A 37 -37.71 11.00 7.56
C LYS A 37 -37.98 9.50 7.42
N THR A 38 -38.90 9.11 6.53
CA THR A 38 -39.24 7.70 6.32
C THR A 38 -38.06 6.91 5.76
N THR A 39 -37.37 7.44 4.75
CA THR A 39 -36.16 6.80 4.19
C THR A 39 -35.00 6.84 5.16
N GLN A 40 -34.83 7.94 5.91
CA GLN A 40 -33.85 8.03 6.98
C GLN A 40 -34.06 6.92 8.03
N ASN A 41 -35.29 6.77 8.51
CA ASN A 41 -35.66 5.76 9.51
C ASN A 41 -35.50 4.33 8.94
N ALA A 42 -35.86 4.10 7.68
CA ALA A 42 -35.64 2.82 7.02
C ALA A 42 -34.14 2.49 6.92
N ALA A 43 -33.32 3.46 6.50
CA ALA A 43 -31.87 3.29 6.43
C ALA A 43 -31.25 3.01 7.81
N GLN A 44 -31.73 3.70 8.85
CA GLN A 44 -31.28 3.51 10.23
C GLN A 44 -31.81 2.23 10.89
N SER A 45 -32.90 1.63 10.42
CA SER A 45 -33.43 0.39 11.00
C SER A 45 -32.87 -0.87 10.33
N SER A 46 -32.34 -0.77 9.10
CA SER A 46 -31.77 -1.91 8.38
C SER A 46 -30.27 -2.06 8.62
N ILE A 47 -29.88 -3.18 9.25
CA ILE A 47 -28.47 -3.53 9.45
C ILE A 47 -27.70 -3.68 8.12
N HIS A 48 -28.38 -4.09 7.04
CA HIS A 48 -27.79 -4.20 5.70
C HIS A 48 -27.43 -2.83 5.13
N VAL A 49 -28.34 -1.86 5.26
CA VAL A 49 -28.13 -0.49 4.80
C VAL A 49 -27.03 0.17 5.64
N GLN A 50 -27.10 0.05 6.96
CA GLN A 50 -26.06 0.56 7.85
C GLN A 50 -24.69 -0.04 7.51
N TYR A 51 -24.60 -1.35 7.28
CA TYR A 51 -23.34 -2.02 6.97
C TYR A 51 -22.73 -1.48 5.66
N LYS A 52 -23.56 -1.29 4.63
CA LYS A 52 -23.12 -0.71 3.35
C LYS A 52 -22.63 0.73 3.51
N LEU A 53 -23.31 1.54 4.30
CA LEU A 53 -22.89 2.91 4.61
C LEU A 53 -21.59 2.94 5.40
N GLU A 54 -21.44 2.06 6.40
CA GLU A 54 -20.22 1.99 7.21
C GLU A 54 -19.02 1.54 6.37
N LEU A 55 -19.18 0.53 5.50
CA LEU A 55 -18.12 0.15 4.55
C LEU A 55 -17.67 1.35 3.72
N TYR A 56 -18.61 2.09 3.15
CA TYR A 56 -18.31 3.27 2.35
C TYR A 56 -17.62 4.37 3.18
N ALA A 57 -18.12 4.66 4.38
CA ALA A 57 -17.55 5.67 5.27
C ALA A 57 -16.10 5.38 5.67
N GLN A 58 -15.75 4.09 5.78
CA GLN A 58 -14.41 3.63 6.11
C GLN A 58 -13.53 3.38 4.87
N GLY A 59 -14.05 3.56 3.66
CA GLY A 59 -13.33 3.28 2.41
C GLY A 59 -13.10 1.79 2.14
N PHE A 60 -13.86 0.90 2.77
CA PHE A 60 -13.75 -0.55 2.57
C PHE A 60 -14.68 -1.06 1.47
N THR A 61 -14.26 -2.13 0.80
CA THR A 61 -15.06 -2.84 -0.20
C THR A 61 -15.29 -4.28 0.26
N GLU A 62 -16.51 -4.78 0.10
CA GLU A 62 -16.84 -6.15 0.44
C GLU A 62 -16.27 -7.15 -0.58
N THR A 63 -15.65 -8.22 -0.08
CA THR A 63 -15.12 -9.32 -0.90
C THR A 63 -16.08 -10.51 -0.90
N ARG A 64 -16.05 -11.31 -1.99
CA ARG A 64 -16.95 -12.47 -2.16
C ARG A 64 -16.85 -13.51 -1.04
N THR A 65 -15.72 -13.57 -0.33
CA THR A 65 -15.47 -14.51 0.77
C THR A 65 -16.37 -14.26 1.99
N LEU A 66 -16.95 -13.07 2.13
CA LEU A 66 -17.79 -12.70 3.27
C LEU A 66 -19.27 -13.02 3.11
N ASN A 67 -19.70 -13.53 1.94
CA ASN A 67 -21.11 -13.82 1.65
C ASN A 67 -21.71 -14.91 2.55
N SER A 68 -20.89 -15.82 3.08
CA SER A 68 -21.31 -16.87 4.01
C SER A 68 -21.52 -16.35 5.44
N ILE A 69 -21.06 -15.13 5.75
CA ILE A 69 -21.16 -14.52 7.08
C ILE A 69 -22.41 -13.65 7.14
N GLY A 70 -23.26 -13.86 8.15
CA GLY A 70 -24.43 -13.02 8.39
C GLY A 70 -24.04 -11.54 8.60
N VAL A 71 -24.85 -10.61 8.08
CA VAL A 71 -24.53 -9.17 8.10
C VAL A 71 -24.32 -8.60 9.50
N HIS A 72 -25.03 -9.12 10.51
CA HIS A 72 -24.79 -8.72 11.89
C HIS A 72 -23.34 -9.00 12.31
N ARG A 73 -22.82 -10.20 12.02
CA ARG A 73 -21.44 -10.58 12.34
C ARG A 73 -20.43 -9.77 11.52
N ARG A 74 -20.72 -9.52 10.23
CA ARG A 74 -19.90 -8.62 9.39
C ARG A 74 -19.83 -7.21 9.97
N MET A 75 -20.96 -6.64 10.39
CA MET A 75 -21.03 -5.31 10.99
C MET A 75 -20.29 -5.25 12.33
N SER A 76 -20.42 -6.26 13.19
CA SER A 76 -19.65 -6.35 14.45
C SER A 76 -18.15 -6.42 14.18
N SER A 77 -17.72 -7.22 13.19
CA SER A 77 -16.31 -7.29 12.79
C SER A 77 -15.80 -5.98 12.22
N LEU A 78 -16.59 -5.30 11.38
CA LEU A 78 -16.26 -3.99 10.82
C LEU A 78 -16.09 -2.95 11.94
N LYS A 79 -17.07 -2.84 12.85
CA LYS A 79 -16.99 -1.93 14.00
C LYS A 79 -15.77 -2.24 14.87
N ARG A 80 -15.52 -3.52 15.17
CA ARG A 80 -14.33 -3.93 15.92
C ARG A 80 -13.05 -3.53 15.20
N LEU A 81 -12.96 -3.71 13.89
CA LEU A 81 -11.80 -3.33 13.09
C LEU A 81 -11.60 -1.81 13.11
N VAL A 82 -12.67 -1.03 12.94
CA VAL A 82 -12.65 0.43 13.04
C VAL A 82 -12.21 0.87 14.44
N THR A 83 -12.75 0.28 15.50
CA THR A 83 -12.35 0.57 16.88
C THR A 83 -10.90 0.18 17.14
N LEU A 84 -10.44 -0.97 16.66
CA LEU A 84 -9.04 -1.38 16.77
C LEU A 84 -8.14 -0.38 16.06
N TRP A 85 -8.45 -0.02 14.82
CA TRP A 85 -7.75 1.04 14.10
C TRP A 85 -7.74 2.34 14.91
N GLN A 86 -8.89 2.87 15.32
CA GLN A 86 -8.97 4.11 16.08
C GLN A 86 -8.22 4.04 17.42
N SER A 87 -8.28 2.93 18.14
CA SER A 87 -7.61 2.73 19.42
C SER A 87 -6.10 2.59 19.29
N VAL A 88 -5.64 1.97 18.20
CA VAL A 88 -4.21 1.78 17.89
C VAL A 88 -3.61 3.06 17.33
N PHE A 89 -4.40 3.87 16.62
CA PHE A 89 -4.01 5.23 16.24
C PHE A 89 -4.15 6.25 17.39
N HIS A 90 -4.95 5.96 18.43
CA HIS A 90 -4.95 6.68 19.70
C HIS A 90 -3.87 6.19 20.68
N ALA A 91 -3.17 5.08 20.39
CA ALA A 91 -1.83 4.92 20.94
C ALA A 91 -1.06 6.12 20.41
N SER A 92 -0.72 7.01 21.34
CA SER A 92 -0.17 8.33 21.06
C SER A 92 0.72 8.30 19.83
N THR A 93 0.55 9.28 18.96
CA THR A 93 1.65 9.81 18.13
C THR A 93 2.77 10.30 19.06
N VAL A 94 3.40 9.35 19.74
CA VAL A 94 4.74 9.35 20.29
C VAL A 94 5.46 8.36 19.38
N PHE A 95 5.54 8.73 18.11
CA PHE A 95 6.69 8.37 17.31
C PHE A 95 7.36 9.70 16.97
N GLU A 96 8.29 10.01 17.87
CA GLU A 96 9.58 10.63 17.58
C GLU A 96 9.56 12.05 17.02
N ASP A 97 9.47 12.99 17.95
CA ASP A 97 10.41 14.09 17.94
C ASP A 97 11.49 13.80 19.02
N ALA A 98 12.75 13.85 18.58
CA ALA A 98 13.98 13.90 19.37
C ALA A 98 14.22 12.84 20.48
N VAL A 99 14.83 11.70 20.12
CA VAL A 99 16.00 11.22 20.88
C VAL A 99 17.16 11.10 19.90
N SER A 100 18.19 11.86 20.20
CA SER A 100 19.43 12.01 19.45
C SER A 100 19.95 10.71 18.85
N SER A 101 20.06 10.73 17.53
CA SER A 101 20.90 9.85 16.73
C SER A 101 22.33 9.78 17.27
N ILE A 102 22.66 8.72 18.00
CA ILE A 102 24.04 8.28 18.15
C ILE A 102 24.36 7.40 16.95
N LYS A 103 25.23 7.94 16.09
CA LYS A 103 25.66 7.35 14.82
C LYS A 103 26.49 6.10 15.03
N ILE A 104 25.93 4.88 14.89
CA ILE A 104 26.55 3.69 14.25
C ILE A 104 25.49 2.77 13.59
N ASN A 105 25.58 2.68 12.26
CA ASN A 105 25.23 1.68 11.24
C ASN A 105 23.84 1.20 10.80
N PHE A 106 22.76 1.10 11.57
CA PHE A 106 21.38 1.03 11.02
C PHE A 106 20.45 1.28 12.20
N PRO A 107 19.74 2.42 12.30
CA PRO A 107 18.71 2.55 13.33
C PRO A 107 17.68 1.44 13.12
N ASP A 108 17.23 0.82 14.22
CA ASP A 108 16.23 -0.25 14.24
C ASP A 108 14.91 0.28 13.64
N LEU A 109 14.82 0.23 12.31
CA LEU A 109 13.64 0.66 11.57
C LEU A 109 12.51 -0.33 11.89
N GLN A 110 11.54 0.18 12.64
CA GLN A 110 10.31 -0.52 12.96
C GLN A 110 9.24 -0.14 11.95
N TYR A 111 8.51 -1.14 11.49
CA TYR A 111 7.48 -1.01 10.48
C TYR A 111 6.18 -1.60 10.99
N MET A 112 5.05 -1.06 10.53
CA MET A 112 3.74 -1.60 10.87
C MET A 112 2.76 -1.46 9.69
N LYS A 113 2.10 -2.56 9.31
CA LYS A 113 1.07 -2.59 8.26
C LYS A 113 0.01 -3.63 8.60
N CYS A 114 -1.26 -3.27 8.48
CA CYS A 114 -2.41 -4.17 8.70
C CYS A 114 -2.41 -4.87 10.07
N GLY A 115 -1.93 -4.19 11.12
CA GLY A 115 -1.81 -4.78 12.46
C GLY A 115 -0.68 -5.79 12.59
N ILE A 116 0.23 -5.88 11.62
CA ILE A 116 1.49 -6.61 11.74
C ILE A 116 2.59 -5.59 11.94
N TRP A 117 3.39 -5.78 12.97
CA TRP A 117 4.60 -5.02 13.24
C TRP A 117 5.82 -5.86 12.87
N TRP A 118 6.85 -5.25 12.29
CA TRP A 118 8.12 -5.90 12.09
C TRP A 118 9.31 -4.97 12.29
N THR A 119 10.44 -5.54 12.74
CA THR A 119 11.70 -4.82 12.88
C THR A 119 12.86 -5.71 12.45
N TRP A 120 13.95 -5.06 12.06
CA TRP A 120 15.26 -5.70 12.02
C TRP A 120 15.90 -5.55 13.39
N ASP A 121 16.50 -6.62 13.91
CA ASP A 121 17.50 -6.54 14.96
C ASP A 121 18.70 -7.38 14.55
N GLY A 122 19.74 -6.63 14.15
CA GLY A 122 20.94 -7.08 13.45
C GLY A 122 20.63 -7.86 12.18
N ASP A 123 20.49 -9.16 12.39
CA ASP A 123 20.49 -10.20 11.39
C ASP A 123 19.09 -10.76 11.15
N ASN A 124 18.19 -10.50 12.09
CA ASN A 124 16.93 -11.19 12.19
C ASN A 124 15.80 -10.23 11.89
N ILE A 125 14.84 -10.70 11.07
CA ILE A 125 13.55 -10.04 10.97
C ILE A 125 12.66 -10.59 12.07
N PHE A 126 12.05 -9.69 12.83
CA PHE A 126 11.04 -10.02 13.82
C PHE A 126 9.71 -9.56 13.28
N ILE A 127 8.76 -10.47 13.13
CA ILE A 127 7.40 -10.16 12.67
C ILE A 127 6.46 -10.53 13.81
N ARG A 128 5.54 -9.62 14.16
CA ARG A 128 4.56 -9.79 15.22
C ARG A 128 3.18 -9.35 14.76
N ASP A 129 2.18 -10.21 14.94
CA ASP A 129 0.77 -9.81 14.85
C ASP A 129 0.37 -9.03 16.11
N CYS A 130 -0.05 -7.78 15.93
CA CYS A 130 -0.53 -6.88 16.99
C CYS A 130 -1.98 -7.15 17.39
N ASN A 131 -2.78 -7.83 16.55
CA ASN A 131 -4.19 -8.13 16.83
C ASN A 131 -4.36 -9.31 17.78
N THR A 132 -3.34 -10.17 17.86
CA THR A 132 -3.33 -11.28 18.81
C THR A 132 -2.41 -10.92 19.97
N ASN A 133 -2.92 -11.02 21.21
CA ASN A 133 -2.04 -11.08 22.40
C ASN A 133 -1.12 -12.31 22.37
N ILE A 134 -1.32 -13.21 21.40
CA ILE A 134 -0.44 -14.33 21.10
C ILE A 134 0.82 -13.76 20.46
N LYS A 135 1.94 -14.02 21.13
CA LYS A 135 3.28 -13.71 20.65
C LYS A 135 3.58 -14.62 19.45
N LEU A 136 3.13 -14.23 18.26
CA LEU A 136 3.82 -14.65 17.03
C LEU A 136 5.16 -13.94 17.06
N SER A 137 6.12 -14.44 17.82
CA SER A 137 7.52 -14.03 17.72
C SER A 137 8.21 -15.09 16.89
N HIS A 138 8.06 -14.98 15.58
CA HIS A 138 9.03 -15.65 14.74
C HIS A 138 10.27 -14.75 14.71
N SER A 139 11.28 -15.12 15.49
CA SER A 139 12.63 -14.59 15.37
C SER A 139 13.34 -15.42 14.31
N PHE A 140 13.62 -14.83 13.15
CA PHE A 140 14.22 -15.58 12.05
C PHE A 140 15.74 -15.38 12.04
N PRO A 141 16.56 -16.43 12.22
CA PRO A 141 18.02 -16.31 12.21
C PRO A 141 18.54 -15.97 10.81
N ARG A 142 19.35 -14.90 10.62
CA ARG A 142 20.06 -14.63 9.33
C ARG A 142 20.85 -15.81 8.79
N ARG A 143 21.30 -16.69 9.69
CA ARG A 143 22.27 -17.74 9.37
C ARG A 143 21.68 -19.10 9.01
N GLN A 144 20.41 -19.39 9.28
CA GLN A 144 19.96 -20.79 9.19
C GLN A 144 19.34 -21.24 7.88
N GLN A 145 19.07 -20.38 6.88
CA GLN A 145 18.45 -20.88 5.64
C GLN A 145 18.59 -20.03 4.39
N PHE A 146 19.31 -18.92 4.44
CA PHE A 146 19.82 -18.34 3.21
C PHE A 146 21.16 -19.01 2.96
N SER A 147 21.25 -19.81 1.90
CA SER A 147 22.53 -20.43 1.51
C SER A 147 23.62 -19.36 1.58
N GLN A 148 24.69 -19.68 2.33
CA GLN A 148 25.83 -18.80 2.57
C GLN A 148 26.49 -18.33 1.25
N ASP A 149 26.16 -18.98 0.14
CA ASP A 149 26.63 -18.65 -1.21
C ASP A 149 25.73 -17.64 -1.95
N TRP A 150 24.54 -17.31 -1.43
CA TRP A 150 23.49 -16.60 -2.17
C TRP A 150 22.99 -15.31 -1.55
N LEU A 151 23.33 -14.96 -0.30
CA LEU A 151 23.01 -13.61 0.17
C LEU A 151 24.02 -12.61 -0.40
N PRO A 152 23.62 -11.72 -1.33
CA PRO A 152 24.29 -10.44 -1.48
C PRO A 152 24.51 -9.84 -0.09
N ARG A 153 25.76 -9.45 0.19
CA ARG A 153 26.29 -9.11 1.53
C ARG A 153 25.53 -8.01 2.29
N SER A 154 24.44 -7.46 1.77
CA SER A 154 23.58 -6.50 2.47
C SER A 154 22.16 -6.59 1.90
N VAL A 155 21.16 -6.86 2.74
CA VAL A 155 19.75 -6.60 2.39
C VAL A 155 19.53 -5.09 2.50
N ARG A 156 18.90 -4.48 1.50
CA ARG A 156 18.66 -3.02 1.51
C ARG A 156 17.29 -2.67 2.03
N SER A 157 16.27 -3.41 1.58
CA SER A 157 14.90 -3.16 1.99
C SER A 157 14.08 -4.44 1.98
N VAL A 158 13.12 -4.50 2.89
CA VAL A 158 12.14 -5.58 2.99
C VAL A 158 10.76 -5.00 3.22
N VAL A 159 9.80 -5.46 2.44
CA VAL A 159 8.38 -5.12 2.62
C VAL A 159 7.56 -6.40 2.72
N LEU A 160 6.50 -6.34 3.51
CA LEU A 160 5.64 -7.46 3.83
C LEU A 160 4.19 -7.16 3.40
N ASP A 161 3.54 -8.17 2.82
CA ASP A 161 2.09 -8.20 2.63
C ASP A 161 1.51 -9.40 3.38
N PRO A 162 0.91 -9.18 4.56
CA PRO A 162 0.47 -10.28 5.41
C PRO A 162 -0.76 -10.99 4.87
N ILE A 163 -1.56 -10.31 4.02
CA ILE A 163 -2.77 -10.89 3.43
C ILE A 163 -2.39 -12.02 2.47
N GLN A 164 -1.25 -11.86 1.80
CA GLN A 164 -0.74 -12.81 0.81
C GLN A 164 0.33 -13.74 1.39
N ASP A 165 0.63 -13.65 2.69
CA ASP A 165 1.79 -14.31 3.30
C ASP A 165 3.10 -14.03 2.52
N LEU A 166 3.27 -12.81 2.01
CA LEU A 166 4.36 -12.45 1.10
C LEU A 166 5.39 -11.54 1.79
N VAL A 167 6.66 -11.92 1.70
CA VAL A 167 7.82 -11.09 2.01
C VAL A 167 8.60 -10.85 0.74
N VAL A 168 8.85 -9.57 0.46
CA VAL A 168 9.64 -9.13 -0.67
C VAL A 168 10.95 -8.58 -0.13
N VAL A 169 12.06 -9.20 -0.55
CA VAL A 169 13.41 -8.78 -0.16
C VAL A 169 14.09 -8.16 -1.36
N VAL A 170 14.58 -6.93 -1.19
CA VAL A 170 15.41 -6.27 -2.19
C VAL A 170 16.83 -6.14 -1.63
N PRO A 171 17.77 -6.95 -2.13
CA PRO A 171 19.17 -6.81 -1.80
C PRO A 171 19.75 -5.44 -2.14
N PHE A 172 20.88 -5.13 -1.53
CA PHE A 172 21.61 -3.91 -1.80
C PHE A 172 22.05 -3.85 -3.27
N PRO A 173 21.55 -2.87 -4.03
CA PRO A 173 22.03 -2.66 -5.38
C PRO A 173 23.51 -2.26 -5.35
N GLY A 174 24.34 -2.98 -6.10
CA GLY A 174 25.76 -2.68 -6.22
C GLY A 174 26.04 -1.54 -7.21
N ILE A 175 27.31 -1.37 -7.55
CA ILE A 175 27.72 -0.53 -8.68
C ILE A 175 27.54 -1.34 -9.97
N CYS A 176 26.76 -0.81 -10.92
CA CYS A 176 26.62 -1.39 -12.24
C CYS A 176 27.69 -0.81 -13.18
N ILE A 177 28.49 -1.67 -13.82
CA ILE A 177 29.51 -1.24 -14.80
C ILE A 177 28.98 -1.53 -16.20
N VAL A 178 28.80 -0.48 -17.00
CA VAL A 178 28.28 -0.54 -18.37
C VAL A 178 29.42 -0.23 -19.32
N THR A 179 29.80 -1.20 -20.15
CA THR A 179 30.91 -1.05 -21.11
C THR A 179 30.46 -0.66 -22.52
N GLY A 180 29.16 -0.76 -22.83
CA GLY A 180 28.59 -0.35 -24.11
C GLY A 180 27.18 0.23 -23.94
N ALA A 181 26.85 1.21 -24.78
CA ALA A 181 25.51 1.79 -24.89
C ALA A 181 24.45 0.74 -25.22
N GLU A 182 23.22 0.99 -24.78
CA GLU A 182 22.00 0.22 -25.07
C GLU A 182 22.00 -1.24 -24.56
N GLN A 183 22.88 -1.58 -23.62
CA GLN A 183 22.89 -2.91 -23.03
C GLN A 183 21.92 -3.01 -21.86
N ASN A 184 21.03 -4.00 -21.92
CA ASN A 184 20.26 -4.44 -20.75
C ASN A 184 21.20 -5.06 -19.72
N ARG A 185 21.38 -4.37 -18.60
CA ARG A 185 22.19 -4.84 -17.49
C ARG A 185 21.30 -5.12 -16.28
N HIS A 186 21.68 -6.17 -15.55
CA HIS A 186 21.09 -6.45 -14.24
C HIS A 186 21.48 -5.35 -13.26
N ILE A 187 20.49 -4.78 -12.58
CA ILE A 187 20.69 -3.71 -11.59
C ILE A 187 20.55 -4.22 -10.16
N PHE A 188 19.50 -4.99 -9.89
CA PHE A 188 19.24 -5.64 -8.62
C PHE A 188 18.30 -6.83 -8.84
N SER A 189 18.21 -7.70 -7.85
CA SER A 189 17.22 -8.77 -7.81
C SER A 189 16.13 -8.46 -6.79
N VAL A 190 14.98 -9.11 -6.91
CA VAL A 190 13.91 -9.07 -5.92
C VAL A 190 13.55 -10.50 -5.58
N GLU A 191 13.58 -10.86 -4.31
CA GLU A 191 13.22 -12.20 -3.85
C GLU A 191 11.79 -12.21 -3.29
N PHE A 192 11.05 -13.28 -3.59
CA PHE A 192 9.69 -13.49 -3.10
C PHE A 192 9.66 -14.69 -2.18
N ARG A 193 9.25 -14.47 -0.94
CA ARG A 193 9.30 -15.45 0.14
C ARG A 193 7.95 -15.52 0.86
N LEU A 194 7.63 -16.67 1.43
CA LEU A 194 6.51 -16.78 2.38
C LEU A 194 6.87 -16.08 3.70
N ALA A 195 5.99 -15.25 4.27
CA ALA A 195 6.24 -14.61 5.57
C ALA A 195 6.25 -15.63 6.72
N SER A 196 5.44 -16.67 6.59
CA SER A 196 5.32 -17.76 7.56
C SER A 196 6.56 -18.67 7.64
N SER A 197 7.26 -18.89 6.53
CA SER A 197 8.30 -19.92 6.43
C SER A 197 9.61 -19.49 5.78
N MET A 198 9.67 -18.31 5.15
CA MET A 198 10.80 -17.81 4.35
C MET A 198 11.24 -18.74 3.20
N LEU A 199 10.42 -19.73 2.86
CA LEU A 199 10.58 -20.50 1.63
C LEU A 199 10.22 -19.65 0.41
N PRO A 200 10.70 -19.97 -0.79
CA PRO A 200 10.22 -19.36 -2.02
C PRO A 200 8.69 -19.33 -2.06
N HIS A 201 8.13 -18.17 -2.43
CA HIS A 201 6.68 -18.03 -2.47
C HIS A 201 6.08 -18.93 -3.56
N PRO A 202 5.14 -19.85 -3.25
CA PRO A 202 4.65 -20.85 -4.20
C PRO A 202 3.92 -20.24 -5.40
N ASP A 203 3.30 -19.06 -5.21
CA ASP A 203 2.61 -18.34 -6.28
C ASP A 203 3.55 -17.49 -7.16
N SER A 204 4.84 -17.39 -6.83
CA SER A 204 5.82 -16.69 -7.67
C SER A 204 6.32 -17.64 -8.76
N VAL A 205 6.47 -17.15 -10.00
CA VAL A 205 7.05 -17.95 -11.11
C VAL A 205 8.48 -18.38 -10.76
N ASP A 206 9.23 -17.45 -10.17
CA ASP A 206 10.61 -17.62 -9.77
C ASP A 206 10.78 -17.14 -8.33
N ALA A 207 11.60 -17.83 -7.54
CA ALA A 207 11.96 -17.42 -6.18
C ALA A 207 12.62 -16.02 -6.13
N SER A 208 13.25 -15.61 -7.24
CA SER A 208 13.89 -14.32 -7.40
C SER A 208 13.74 -13.80 -8.81
N LEU A 209 13.44 -12.52 -8.97
CA LEU A 209 13.34 -11.84 -10.25
C LEU A 209 14.52 -10.88 -10.44
N LYS A 210 15.25 -11.05 -11.55
CA LYS A 210 16.34 -10.14 -11.95
C LYS A 210 15.75 -8.90 -12.63
N CYS A 211 15.89 -7.74 -11.99
CA CYS A 211 15.50 -6.47 -12.59
C CYS A 211 16.62 -5.98 -13.50
N GLN A 212 16.28 -5.64 -14.73
CA GLN A 212 17.21 -5.16 -15.75
C GLN A 212 16.90 -3.71 -16.13
N HIS A 213 17.93 -3.00 -16.55
CA HIS A 213 17.84 -1.63 -17.01
C HIS A 213 18.72 -1.43 -18.25
N SER A 214 18.20 -0.74 -19.25
CA SER A 214 18.94 -0.34 -20.45
C SER A 214 19.61 0.99 -20.17
N PHE A 215 20.94 1.03 -20.27
CA PHE A 215 21.70 2.27 -20.09
C PHE A 215 22.04 2.86 -21.46
N GLU A 216 21.85 4.17 -21.62
CA GLU A 216 22.13 4.86 -22.89
C GLU A 216 23.63 5.06 -23.13
N GLU A 217 24.42 5.18 -22.05
CA GLU A 217 25.85 5.47 -22.12
C GLU A 217 26.68 4.48 -21.29
N SER A 218 27.92 4.26 -21.70
CA SER A 218 28.90 3.50 -20.91
C SER A 218 29.30 4.29 -19.66
N GLY A 219 29.51 3.59 -18.54
CA GLY A 219 29.90 4.24 -17.29
C GLY A 219 29.77 3.36 -16.05
N HIS A 220 30.10 3.98 -14.92
CA HIS A 220 29.87 3.41 -13.59
C HIS A 220 28.61 4.03 -13.01
N TYR A 221 27.60 3.21 -12.77
CA TYR A 221 26.31 3.65 -12.27
C TYR A 221 26.07 3.07 -10.88
N PRO A 222 26.29 3.84 -9.81
CA PRO A 222 25.76 3.51 -8.50
C PRO A 222 24.23 3.45 -8.60
N VAL A 223 23.67 2.30 -8.29
CA VAL A 223 22.22 2.11 -8.20
C VAL A 223 21.85 2.21 -6.73
N ASN A 224 20.86 3.02 -6.40
CA ASN A 224 20.44 3.23 -5.02
C ASN A 224 18.91 3.20 -4.94
N LEU A 225 18.39 2.57 -3.88
CA LEU A 225 16.96 2.61 -3.58
C LEU A 225 16.65 3.86 -2.75
N THR A 226 15.68 4.65 -3.19
CA THR A 226 15.28 5.89 -2.52
C THR A 226 14.39 5.61 -1.31
N GLN A 227 13.51 4.61 -1.43
CA GLN A 227 12.50 4.27 -0.44
C GLN A 227 12.27 2.75 -0.40
N ASP A 228 11.54 2.31 0.62
CA ASP A 228 11.09 0.93 0.71
C ASP A 228 10.12 0.60 -0.42
N PRO A 229 10.15 -0.64 -0.97
CA PRO A 229 9.21 -1.06 -1.98
C PRO A 229 7.77 -1.00 -1.44
N ALA A 230 6.83 -0.76 -2.34
CA ALA A 230 5.40 -0.82 -2.04
C ALA A 230 4.78 -2.06 -2.67
N ILE A 231 3.85 -2.72 -1.95
CA ILE A 231 3.08 -3.87 -2.44
C ILE A 231 1.59 -3.51 -2.44
N CYS A 232 0.91 -3.78 -3.55
CA CYS A 232 -0.54 -3.76 -3.69
C CYS A 232 -0.99 -4.88 -4.65
N GLY A 233 -1.72 -5.87 -4.13
CA GLY A 233 -2.15 -7.04 -4.91
C GLY A 233 -0.96 -7.76 -5.54
N ASP A 234 -1.01 -7.98 -6.85
CA ASP A 234 0.04 -8.68 -7.60
C ASP A 234 1.21 -7.76 -7.99
N ARG A 235 1.18 -6.49 -7.57
CA ARG A 235 2.15 -5.48 -7.98
C ARG A 235 3.09 -5.10 -6.85
N ILE A 236 4.38 -5.08 -7.17
CA ILE A 236 5.43 -4.52 -6.34
C ILE A 236 6.03 -3.35 -7.11
N VAL A 237 6.23 -2.24 -6.43
CA VAL A 237 6.79 -1.02 -7.01
C VAL A 237 8.02 -0.61 -6.21
N ILE A 238 9.14 -0.41 -6.92
CA ILE A 238 10.43 -0.02 -6.33
C ILE A 238 10.90 1.26 -7.00
N LEU A 239 11.18 2.28 -6.20
CA LEU A 239 11.79 3.52 -6.67
C LEU A 239 13.31 3.45 -6.47
N TYR A 240 14.06 3.67 -7.55
CA TYR A 240 15.51 3.67 -7.51
C TYR A 240 16.07 4.81 -8.36
N TYR A 241 17.30 5.22 -8.07
CA TYR A 241 18.05 6.15 -8.93
C TYR A 241 19.35 5.53 -9.37
N THR A 242 19.76 5.91 -10.58
CA THR A 242 21.10 5.67 -11.10
C THR A 242 21.81 7.01 -11.13
N SER A 243 22.98 7.13 -10.52
CA SER A 243 23.83 8.31 -10.71
C SER A 243 24.96 8.01 -11.69
N ASN A 244 25.39 9.01 -12.44
CA ASN A 244 26.64 9.02 -13.18
C ASN A 244 27.35 10.37 -12.98
N ILE A 245 28.40 10.66 -13.75
CA ILE A 245 29.13 11.94 -13.68
C ILE A 245 28.24 13.12 -14.12
N VAL A 246 27.27 12.88 -15.01
CA VAL A 246 26.41 13.90 -15.63
C VAL A 246 25.21 14.25 -14.75
N GLY A 247 24.71 13.30 -13.95
CA GLY A 247 23.60 13.54 -13.02
C GLY A 247 22.98 12.27 -12.45
N SER A 248 21.83 12.42 -11.82
CA SER A 248 21.03 11.30 -11.29
C SER A 248 19.71 11.19 -12.04
N ASN A 249 19.40 9.99 -12.52
CA ASN A 249 18.12 9.66 -13.13
C ASN A 249 17.31 8.80 -12.18
N VAL A 250 16.03 9.15 -11.99
CA VAL A 250 15.12 8.40 -11.14
C VAL A 250 14.24 7.50 -11.98
N PHE A 251 14.07 6.26 -11.52
CA PHE A 251 13.29 5.24 -12.19
C PHE A 251 12.34 4.56 -11.23
N ILE A 252 11.21 4.12 -11.77
CA ILE A 252 10.28 3.26 -11.07
C ILE A 252 10.26 1.88 -11.72
N GLN A 253 10.59 0.87 -10.93
CA GLN A 253 10.48 -0.53 -11.32
C GLN A 253 9.13 -1.06 -10.89
N VAL A 254 8.33 -1.50 -11.86
CA VAL A 254 7.01 -2.11 -11.63
C VAL A 254 7.15 -3.60 -11.89
N ILE A 255 6.77 -4.40 -10.91
CA ILE A 255 6.94 -5.86 -10.90
C ILE A 255 5.57 -6.51 -10.73
N ASP A 256 5.23 -7.42 -11.64
CA ASP A 256 4.18 -8.41 -11.49
C ASP A 256 4.84 -9.69 -10.96
N TRP A 257 4.80 -9.90 -9.64
CA TRP A 257 5.61 -10.93 -9.01
C TRP A 257 5.07 -12.34 -9.26
N ARG A 258 3.76 -12.47 -9.48
CA ARG A 258 3.12 -13.73 -9.88
C ARG A 258 3.35 -14.11 -11.34
N LYS A 259 3.64 -13.12 -12.20
CA LYS A 259 3.97 -13.37 -13.62
C LYS A 259 5.48 -13.33 -13.92
N GLY A 260 6.31 -12.97 -12.94
CA GLY A 260 7.75 -12.79 -13.16
C GLY A 260 8.07 -11.66 -14.14
N HIS A 261 7.19 -10.67 -14.29
CA HIS A 261 7.39 -9.55 -15.22
C HIS A 261 7.89 -8.33 -14.47
N ALA A 262 8.96 -7.71 -14.96
CA ALA A 262 9.52 -6.49 -14.41
C ALA A 262 9.75 -5.46 -15.53
N LYS A 263 9.24 -4.24 -15.36
CA LYS A 263 9.50 -3.14 -16.30
C LYS A 263 9.88 -1.85 -15.56
N SER A 264 10.95 -1.23 -16.03
CA SER A 264 11.47 0.04 -15.51
C SER A 264 10.93 1.21 -16.33
N TYR A 265 10.62 2.31 -15.67
CA TYR A 265 10.14 3.53 -16.30
C TYR A 265 10.89 4.75 -15.74
N PRO A 266 11.39 5.65 -16.60
CA PRO A 266 11.98 6.89 -16.15
C PRO A 266 10.92 7.79 -15.53
N LEU A 267 11.26 8.41 -14.40
CA LEU A 267 10.48 9.47 -13.80
C LEU A 267 11.24 10.79 -13.94
N ARG A 268 10.49 11.88 -14.12
CA ARG A 268 11.05 13.23 -14.23
C ARG A 268 10.93 13.96 -12.89
N GLY A 269 11.97 14.71 -12.54
CA GLY A 269 12.02 15.55 -11.35
C GLY A 269 12.70 14.90 -10.15
N ASP A 270 12.93 15.71 -9.13
CA ASP A 270 13.54 15.29 -7.87
C ASP A 270 12.47 14.67 -6.98
N ILE A 271 12.51 13.35 -6.80
CA ILE A 271 11.44 12.63 -6.11
C ILE A 271 11.76 12.53 -4.62
N ALA A 272 10.89 13.09 -3.79
CA ALA A 272 10.93 12.96 -2.35
C ALA A 272 10.31 11.63 -1.88
N GLY A 273 9.29 11.14 -2.60
CA GLY A 273 8.72 9.83 -2.31
C GLY A 273 7.63 9.35 -3.25
N PHE A 274 7.13 8.15 -2.98
CA PHE A 274 6.00 7.59 -3.72
C PHE A 274 5.09 6.73 -2.83
N HIS A 275 3.87 6.48 -3.30
CA HIS A 275 2.92 5.60 -2.64
C HIS A 275 2.03 4.88 -3.66
N LEU A 276 1.75 3.60 -3.45
CA LEU A 276 0.73 2.88 -4.24
C LEU A 276 -0.66 3.25 -3.73
N VAL A 277 -1.54 3.69 -4.62
CA VAL A 277 -2.97 3.95 -4.32
C VAL A 277 -3.77 2.67 -4.49
N ASP A 278 -3.53 1.97 -5.60
CA ASP A 278 -4.13 0.69 -5.95
C ASP A 278 -3.18 -0.07 -6.88
N GLU A 279 -3.59 -1.25 -7.37
CA GLU A 279 -2.79 -2.09 -8.27
C GLU A 279 -2.38 -1.40 -9.58
N GLN A 280 -3.11 -0.38 -10.00
CA GLN A 280 -2.91 0.33 -11.26
C GLN A 280 -2.48 1.79 -11.05
N LYS A 281 -2.50 2.32 -9.84
CA LYS A 281 -2.25 3.74 -9.59
C LYS A 281 -1.24 3.93 -8.48
N PHE A 282 -0.34 4.86 -8.71
CA PHE A 282 0.61 5.30 -7.70
C PHE A 282 0.78 6.81 -7.77
N VAL A 283 1.19 7.38 -6.66
CA VAL A 283 1.45 8.78 -6.49
C VAL A 283 2.94 8.97 -6.29
N VAL A 284 3.50 10.00 -6.92
CA VAL A 284 4.87 10.44 -6.69
C VAL A 284 4.80 11.84 -6.10
N ILE A 285 5.58 12.09 -5.06
CA ILE A 285 5.75 13.39 -4.44
C ILE A 285 7.15 13.87 -4.77
N ASP A 286 7.27 15.00 -5.44
CA ASP A 286 8.57 15.63 -5.67
C ASP A 286 9.04 16.47 -4.47
N THR A 287 10.29 16.91 -4.50
CA THR A 287 10.89 17.74 -3.44
C THR A 287 10.23 19.12 -3.30
N GLN A 288 9.43 19.54 -4.28
CA GLN A 288 8.64 20.78 -4.25
C GLN A 288 7.23 20.56 -3.69
N GLY A 289 6.91 19.33 -3.23
CA GLY A 289 5.59 18.99 -2.71
C GLY A 289 4.52 18.83 -3.81
N VAL A 290 4.92 18.71 -5.08
CA VAL A 290 3.97 18.39 -6.15
C VAL A 290 3.68 16.90 -6.12
N ILE A 291 2.39 16.59 -6.00
CA ILE A 291 1.84 15.26 -6.03
C ILE A 291 1.44 14.96 -7.47
N THR A 292 2.09 13.99 -8.11
CA THR A 292 1.71 13.51 -9.44
C THR A 292 1.10 12.10 -9.36
N LEU A 293 -0.14 11.95 -9.84
CA LEU A 293 -0.81 10.67 -9.96
C LEU A 293 -0.48 10.01 -11.31
N TYR A 294 0.02 8.79 -11.24
CA TYR A 294 0.31 7.94 -12.38
C TYR A 294 -0.66 6.76 -12.45
N THR A 295 -0.94 6.31 -13.67
CA THR A 295 -1.67 5.06 -13.92
C THR A 295 -0.82 4.11 -14.74
N LEU A 296 -0.60 2.92 -14.18
CA LEU A 296 0.04 1.78 -14.80
C LEU A 296 -0.91 1.16 -15.81
N GLN A 297 -0.47 1.11 -17.07
CA GLN A 297 -1.14 0.30 -18.08
C GLN A 297 -0.52 -1.10 -18.11
N GLU A 298 -1.32 -2.11 -18.43
CA GLU A 298 -0.88 -3.52 -18.40
C GLU A 298 0.35 -3.79 -19.28
N HIS A 299 0.48 -3.07 -20.39
CA HIS A 299 1.60 -3.17 -21.33
C HIS A 299 2.31 -1.84 -21.63
N GLY A 300 1.81 -0.73 -21.08
CA GLY A 300 2.22 0.62 -21.43
C GLY A 300 3.11 1.29 -20.39
N SER A 301 3.71 2.43 -20.75
CA SER A 301 4.36 3.33 -19.80
C SER A 301 3.34 3.90 -18.80
N PRO A 302 3.74 4.20 -17.55
CA PRO A 302 2.91 4.94 -16.61
C PRO A 302 2.40 6.22 -17.27
N GLN A 303 1.08 6.36 -17.34
CA GLN A 303 0.46 7.57 -17.86
C GLN A 303 0.27 8.55 -16.71
N ARG A 304 0.90 9.72 -16.84
CA ARG A 304 0.66 10.86 -15.95
C ARG A 304 -0.78 11.33 -16.15
N ARG A 305 -1.58 11.33 -15.08
CA ARG A 305 -2.99 11.75 -15.17
C ARG A 305 -3.24 13.14 -14.61
N VAL A 306 -2.77 13.41 -13.40
CA VAL A 306 -3.10 14.65 -12.68
C VAL A 306 -1.90 15.10 -11.84
N MET A 307 -1.72 16.41 -11.72
CA MET A 307 -0.78 17.06 -10.80
C MET A 307 -1.58 17.84 -9.77
N TYR A 308 -1.18 17.73 -8.51
CA TYR A 308 -1.68 18.55 -7.41
C TYR A 308 -0.49 19.24 -6.76
N HIS A 309 -0.65 20.52 -6.44
CA HIS A 309 0.33 21.24 -5.63
C HIS A 309 -0.10 21.19 -4.17
N LEU A 310 0.73 20.63 -3.29
CA LEU A 310 0.55 20.83 -1.86
C LEU A 310 0.92 22.27 -1.52
N GLN A 311 0.08 22.95 -0.73
CA GLN A 311 0.39 24.28 -0.24
C GLN A 311 1.59 24.19 0.71
N GLU A 312 2.61 25.04 0.51
CA GLU A 312 3.91 24.99 1.21
C GLU A 312 3.82 24.97 2.75
N SER A 313 2.73 25.50 3.31
CA SER A 313 2.49 25.52 4.76
C SER A 313 2.37 24.13 5.40
N LEU A 314 2.14 23.07 4.62
CA LEU A 314 2.02 21.69 5.10
C LEU A 314 3.34 20.89 5.02
N VAL A 315 4.32 21.34 4.26
CA VAL A 315 5.53 20.55 3.93
C VAL A 315 6.67 20.79 4.93
N GLN A 316 6.69 21.93 5.62
CA GLN A 316 7.84 22.34 6.44
C GLN A 316 7.96 21.65 7.82
N THR A 317 6.92 20.95 8.30
CA THR A 317 6.89 20.45 9.70
C THR A 317 6.81 18.93 9.82
N SER A 318 6.79 18.18 8.73
CA SER A 318 6.74 16.72 8.81
C SER A 318 7.51 16.05 7.69
N SER A 319 8.10 14.89 7.98
CA SER A 319 8.66 14.01 6.94
C SER A 319 7.61 13.82 5.83
N PRO A 320 7.97 13.84 4.53
CA PRO A 320 7.02 13.72 3.41
C PRO A 320 6.07 12.51 3.50
N ALA A 321 6.47 11.46 4.23
CA ALA A 321 5.64 10.29 4.50
C ALA A 321 4.44 10.58 5.43
N THR A 322 4.56 11.55 6.34
CA THR A 322 3.54 11.86 7.35
C THR A 322 2.38 12.69 6.77
N CYS A 323 2.62 13.50 5.74
CA CYS A 323 1.58 14.34 5.11
C CYS A 323 0.46 13.54 4.42
N LEU A 324 0.75 12.36 3.86
CA LEU A 324 -0.24 11.60 3.08
C LEU A 324 -1.30 10.89 3.95
N LEU A 325 -0.95 10.49 5.17
CA LEU A 325 -1.87 9.86 6.12
C LEU A 325 -3.03 10.79 6.52
N TRP A 326 -2.87 12.10 6.37
CA TRP A 326 -3.89 13.09 6.74
C TRP A 326 -4.89 13.42 5.61
N SER A 327 -4.60 13.11 4.35
CA SER A 327 -5.44 13.56 3.22
C SER A 327 -6.53 12.58 2.76
N HIS A 328 -6.54 11.33 3.25
CA HIS A 328 -7.56 10.36 2.83
C HIS A 328 -8.98 10.73 3.31
N LYS A 329 -9.11 11.61 4.32
CA LYS A 329 -10.39 12.14 4.81
C LYS A 329 -10.93 13.34 4.01
N SER A 330 -10.12 13.99 3.18
CA SER A 330 -10.49 15.28 2.54
C SER A 330 -10.55 15.23 1.01
N LEU A 331 -10.29 14.08 0.38
CA LEU A 331 -10.18 13.96 -1.08
C LEU A 331 -11.35 13.25 -1.79
N PHE A 332 -12.46 12.93 -1.12
CA PHE A 332 -13.64 12.33 -1.77
C PHE A 332 -14.99 12.81 -1.23
#